data_AF-A0A1R3G7Q0-F1
#
_entry.id   AF-A0A1R3G7Q0-F1
#
_cell.length_a   1.000
_cell.length_b   1.000
_cell.length_c   1.000
_cell.angle_alpha   90.00
_cell.angle_beta   90.00
_cell.angle_gamma   90.00
#
_symmetry.space_group_name_H-M   'P 1'
#
loop_
_entity.id
_entity.type
_entity.pdbx_description
1 polymer ?
#
loop_
_entity_poly.entity_id
_entity_poly.type
_entity_poly.pdbx_seq_one_letter_code
_entity_poly.pdbx_strand_id
1 'polypeptide(L)'
;MAKEMKEKYNKYWCQVDKANMLVYVAVVMDPRKKMFVMDFCMKKMYGSEQSVALLASINEAFLDLFEDYRKRATPSDKGSEPQKTS
;
A
#
# COMPACT_ATOMS: atom_id res chain seq x y z
N MET A 1 -7.86 -3.01 31.84
CA MET A 1 -7.03 -2.05 31.09
C MET A 1 -6.05 -2.69 30.11
N ALA A 2 -4.87 -3.19 30.53
CA ALA A 2 -3.85 -3.68 29.56
C ALA A 2 -4.33 -4.86 28.70
N LYS A 3 -5.13 -5.76 29.27
CA LYS A 3 -5.72 -6.90 28.56
C LYS A 3 -6.72 -6.47 27.48
N GLU A 4 -7.63 -5.55 27.81
CA GLU A 4 -8.63 -5.04 26.87
C GLU A 4 -8.02 -4.24 25.72
N MET A 5 -6.93 -3.50 25.99
CA MET A 5 -6.18 -2.81 24.94
C MET A 5 -5.51 -3.79 23.98
N LYS A 6 -4.93 -4.87 24.51
CA LYS A 6 -4.34 -5.94 23.71
C LYS A 6 -5.38 -6.68 22.88
N GLU A 7 -6.58 -6.89 23.42
CA GLU A 7 -7.69 -7.52 22.67
C GLU A 7 -8.16 -6.65 21.50
N LYS A 8 -8.31 -5.33 21.70
CA LYS A 8 -8.63 -4.40 20.60
C LYS A 8 -7.51 -4.36 19.56
N TYR A 9 -6.26 -4.36 19.99
CA TYR A 9 -5.11 -4.42 19.09
C TYR A 9 -5.15 -5.70 18.24
N ASN A 10 -5.35 -6.84 18.89
CA ASN A 10 -5.42 -8.13 18.19
C ASN A 10 -6.58 -8.22 17.21
N LYS A 11 -7.71 -7.59 17.54
CA LYS A 11 -8.92 -7.58 16.71
C LYS A 11 -8.76 -6.77 15.42
N TYR A 12 -8.09 -5.62 15.46
CA TYR A 12 -8.04 -4.68 14.33
C TYR A 12 -6.68 -4.56 13.64
N TRP A 13 -5.59 -4.92 14.32
CA TRP A 13 -4.22 -4.60 13.88
C TRP A 13 -3.29 -5.81 13.81
N CYS A 14 -3.46 -6.83 14.66
CA CYS A 14 -2.51 -7.96 14.75
C CYS A 14 -2.85 -9.14 13.83
N GLN A 15 -3.98 -9.15 13.13
CA GLN A 15 -4.30 -10.18 12.15
C GLN A 15 -4.15 -9.58 10.76
N VAL A 16 -3.21 -10.10 9.96
CA VAL A 16 -2.98 -9.64 8.58
C VAL A 16 -4.27 -9.65 7.78
N ASP A 17 -5.07 -10.72 7.93
CA ASP A 17 -6.32 -10.93 7.21
C ASP A 17 -7.46 -9.97 7.63
N LYS A 18 -7.33 -9.32 8.80
CA LYS A 18 -8.35 -8.39 9.33
C LYS A 18 -7.86 -6.95 9.43
N ALA A 19 -6.57 -6.70 9.18
CA ALA A 19 -6.01 -5.37 9.24
C ALA A 19 -6.40 -4.59 7.99
N ASN A 20 -6.66 -3.29 8.16
CA ASN A 20 -7.00 -2.42 7.03
C ASN A 20 -5.73 -2.12 6.21
N MET A 21 -5.71 -2.59 4.96
CA MET A 21 -4.60 -2.40 4.03
C MET A 21 -4.24 -0.92 3.81
N LEU A 22 -5.21 0.00 3.94
CA LEU A 22 -4.97 1.44 3.79
C LEU A 22 -3.97 1.98 4.82
N VAL A 23 -3.90 1.41 6.02
CA VAL A 23 -2.96 1.90 7.02
C VAL A 23 -1.52 1.58 6.63
N TYR A 24 -1.33 0.43 5.99
CA TYR A 24 -0.03 0.04 5.45
C TYR A 24 0.39 0.91 4.28
N VAL A 25 -0.52 1.17 3.34
CA VAL A 25 -0.29 2.08 2.21
C VAL A 25 0.03 3.50 2.71
N ALA A 26 -0.68 4.01 3.70
CA ALA A 26 -0.42 5.33 4.29
C ALA A 26 0.98 5.43 4.92
N VAL A 27 1.48 4.35 5.54
CA VAL A 27 2.84 4.31 6.07
C VAL A 27 3.87 4.38 4.95
N VAL A 28 3.65 3.67 3.83
CA VAL A 28 4.54 3.68 2.66
C VAL A 28 4.53 5.04 1.95
N MET A 29 3.39 5.73 1.97
CA MET A 29 3.25 7.08 1.43
C MET A 29 3.98 8.15 2.26
N ASP A 30 4.32 7.89 3.53
CA ASP A 30 5.11 8.84 4.32
C ASP A 30 6.55 8.88 3.78
N PRO A 31 7.04 10.02 3.27
CA PRO A 31 8.38 10.12 2.67
C PRO A 31 9.52 9.71 3.61
N ARG A 32 9.28 9.77 4.93
CA ARG A 32 10.23 9.40 5.98
C ARG A 32 10.21 7.89 6.25
N LYS A 33 9.12 7.21 5.92
CA LYS A 33 8.92 5.77 6.17
C LYS A 33 8.84 5.03 4.85
N LYS A 34 10.01 4.77 4.27
CA LYS A 34 10.15 3.94 3.06
C LYS A 34 9.66 2.51 3.31
N MET A 35 9.44 1.78 2.22
CA MET A 35 9.15 0.33 2.19
C MET A 35 10.06 -0.51 3.08
N PHE A 36 11.32 -0.10 3.29
CA PHE A 36 12.24 -0.77 4.21
C PHE A 36 11.75 -0.84 5.66
N VAL A 37 11.17 0.25 6.18
CA VAL A 37 10.63 0.28 7.55
C VAL A 37 9.42 -0.65 7.65
N MET A 38 8.64 -0.71 6.57
CA MET A 38 7.48 -1.59 6.49
C MET A 38 7.90 -3.06 6.47
N ASP A 39 8.89 -3.41 5.65
CA ASP A 39 9.47 -4.75 5.57
C ASP A 39 10.02 -5.22 6.93
N PHE A 40 10.80 -4.37 7.61
CA PHE A 40 11.30 -4.66 8.95
C PHE A 40 10.17 -4.90 9.97
N CYS A 41 9.16 -4.03 9.98
CA CYS A 41 8.02 -4.15 10.90
C CYS A 41 7.19 -5.41 10.63
N MET A 42 6.88 -5.72 9.36
CA MET A 42 6.09 -6.88 9.00
C MET A 42 6.81 -8.18 9.34
N LYS A 43 8.12 -8.28 9.06
CA LYS A 43 8.95 -9.43 9.44
C LYS A 43 8.97 -9.67 10.94
N LYS A 44 9.05 -8.59 11.74
CA LYS A 44 9.05 -8.68 13.21
C LYS A 44 7.69 -9.07 13.80
N MET A 45 6.61 -8.68 13.13
CA MET A 45 5.24 -8.89 13.60
C MET A 45 4.66 -10.25 13.22
N TYR A 46 4.86 -10.67 11.96
CA TYR A 46 4.20 -11.83 11.36
C TYR A 46 5.15 -12.95 10.94
N GLY A 47 6.47 -12.75 11.10
CA GLY A 47 7.48 -13.67 10.61
C GLY A 47 7.79 -13.48 9.13
N SER A 48 8.91 -14.04 8.66
CA SER A 48 9.45 -13.78 7.32
C SER A 48 8.52 -14.25 6.21
N GLU A 49 7.85 -15.38 6.36
CA GLU A 49 7.07 -16.01 5.29
C GLU A 49 5.78 -15.24 4.99
N GLN A 50 4.98 -14.94 6.03
CA GLN A 50 3.73 -14.17 5.89
C GLN A 50 4.00 -12.71 5.51
N SER A 51 5.13 -12.16 5.95
CA SER A 51 5.50 -10.77 5.63
C SER A 51 5.74 -10.54 4.14
N VAL A 52 6.27 -11.53 3.41
CA VAL A 52 6.58 -11.38 1.96
C VAL A 52 5.31 -11.22 1.14
N ALA A 53 4.32 -12.10 1.36
CA ALA A 53 3.04 -12.03 0.65
C ALA A 53 2.31 -10.70 0.93
N LEU A 54 2.28 -10.28 2.19
CA LEU A 54 1.66 -9.02 2.58
C LEU A 54 2.38 -7.80 1.99
N LEU A 55 3.72 -7.79 1.99
CA LEU A 55 4.50 -6.70 1.41
C LEU A 55 4.24 -6.56 -0.10
N ALA A 56 4.13 -7.69 -0.80
CA ALA A 56 3.79 -7.72 -2.22
C ALA A 56 2.41 -7.10 -2.48
N SER A 57 1.38 -7.49 -1.72
CA SER A 57 0.04 -6.91 -1.84
C SER A 57 -0.01 -5.41 -1.52
N ILE A 58 0.77 -4.95 -0.52
CA ILE A 58 0.87 -3.51 -0.22
C ILE A 58 1.52 -2.75 -1.37
N ASN A 59 2.58 -3.32 -1.97
CA ASN A 59 3.28 -2.69 -3.08
C ASN A 59 2.39 -2.61 -4.33
N GLU A 60 1.65 -3.68 -4.63
CA GLU A 60 0.66 -3.71 -5.71
C GLU A 60 -0.42 -2.63 -5.52
N ALA A 61 -1.05 -2.59 -4.33
CA ALA A 61 -2.04 -1.57 -4.01
C ALA A 61 -1.50 -0.13 -4.09
N PHE A 62 -0.24 0.08 -3.69
CA PHE A 62 0.43 1.37 -3.80
C PHE A 62 0.69 1.78 -5.25
N LEU A 63 1.15 0.84 -6.09
CA LEU A 63 1.39 1.07 -7.51
C LEU A 63 0.08 1.35 -8.27
N ASP A 64 -0.99 0.60 -7.97
CA ASP A 64 -2.31 0.85 -8.53
C ASP A 64 -2.83 2.24 -8.18
N LEU A 65 -2.68 2.65 -6.91
CA LEU A 65 -3.05 3.99 -6.47
C LEU A 65 -2.24 5.08 -7.19
N PHE A 66 -0.95 4.84 -7.40
CA PHE A 66 -0.08 5.76 -8.13
C PHE A 66 -0.48 5.85 -9.61
N GLU A 67 -0.78 4.72 -10.26
CA GLU A 67 -1.25 4.67 -11.64
C GLU A 67 -2.57 5.42 -11.83
N ASP A 68 -3.50 5.22 -10.91
CA ASP A 68 -4.77 5.92 -10.89
C ASP A 68 -4.61 7.42 -10.64
N TYR A 69 -3.71 7.80 -9.73
CA TYR A 69 -3.35 9.21 -9.52
C TYR A 69 -2.74 9.82 -10.78
N ARG A 70 -1.80 9.12 -11.43
CA ARG A 70 -1.14 9.52 -12.66
C ARG A 70 -2.15 9.77 -13.78
N LYS A 71 -3.05 8.82 -14.04
CA LYS A 71 -4.12 8.95 -15.05
C LYS A 71 -5.03 10.16 -14.81
N ARG A 72 -5.27 10.52 -13.55
CA ARG A 72 -6.07 11.71 -13.19
C ARG A 72 -5.26 13.01 -13.26
N ALA A 73 -3.97 12.97 -12.95
CA ALA A 73 -3.09 14.14 -12.94
C ALA A 73 -2.63 14.54 -14.35
N THR A 74 -2.50 13.58 -15.26
CA THR A 74 -2.33 13.84 -16.70
C THR A 74 -3.65 13.57 -17.40
N PRO A 75 -4.52 14.57 -17.61
CA PRO A 75 -5.61 14.39 -18.57
C PRO A 75 -4.93 14.04 -19.90
N SER A 76 -5.18 12.81 -20.40
CA SER A 76 -4.61 12.39 -21.67
C SER A 76 -4.84 13.47 -22.70
N ASP A 77 -3.74 13.90 -23.31
CA ASP A 77 -3.70 14.59 -24.58
C ASP A 77 -4.73 13.93 -25.49
N LYS A 78 -5.67 14.72 -26.01
CA LYS A 78 -6.64 14.20 -26.96
C LYS A 78 -5.85 13.70 -28.15
N GLY A 79 -6.18 12.49 -28.61
CA GLY A 79 -5.49 11.85 -29.71
C GLY A 79 -5.17 12.84 -30.83
N SER A 80 -3.89 13.00 -31.11
CA SER A 80 -3.41 13.60 -32.35
C SER A 80 -3.88 12.67 -33.48
N GLU A 81 -5.01 13.03 -34.10
CA GLU A 81 -5.40 12.51 -35.40
C GLU A 81 -4.20 12.62 -36.36
N PRO A 82 -3.90 11.59 -37.16
CA PRO A 82 -2.86 11.70 -38.16
C PRO A 82 -3.29 12.74 -39.19
N GLN A 83 -2.54 13.84 -39.26
CA GLN A 83 -2.62 14.79 -40.37
C GLN A 83 -2.32 14.04 -41.67
N LYS A 84 -3.37 13.71 -42.42
CA LYS A 84 -3.21 13.41 -43.84
C LYS A 84 -2.76 14.69 -44.53
N THR A 85 -1.51 14.66 -44.98
CA THR A 85 -1.01 15.56 -46.01
C THR A 85 -1.36 14.98 -47.38
N SER A 86 -1.58 15.90 -48.33
CA SER A 86 -2.03 15.77 -49.73
C SER A 86 -3.53 15.73 -49.98
#